data_AF-A0A9D7I997-F1
#
_entry.id   AF-A0A9D7I997-F1
#
_cell.length_a   1.000
_cell.length_b   1.000
_cell.length_c   1.000
_cell.angle_alpha   90.00
_cell.angle_beta   90.00
_cell.angle_gamma   90.00
#
_symmetry.space_group_name_H-M   'P 1'
#
loop_
_entity.id
_entity.type
_entity.pdbx_description
1 polymer ?
#
loop_
_entity_poly.entity_id
_entity_poly.type
_entity_poly.pdbx_seq_one_letter_code
_entity_poly.pdbx_strand_id
1 'polypeptide(L)'
;MKKILHTLFLSAMSFCLSAQPTAPSQYLFILDGSGSMWQKIGDEYKISVAKSVMKDLVTKLPDQARAGLIAYGHSRKDDCNDIETLTPLAPLDRAAFSAKLDAINPQGKTPIAKSIAHALDLLKTASGPVTVILVSDGLKPARGMPAIW
;
A
#
# COMPACT_ATOMS: atom_id res chain seq x y z
N MET A 1 65.00 39.93 21.33
CA MET A 1 63.55 39.74 21.14
C MET A 1 63.35 38.75 20.00
N LYS A 2 63.05 37.47 20.29
CA LYS A 2 62.92 36.38 19.30
C LYS A 2 61.43 36.13 19.04
N LYS A 3 60.96 36.40 17.82
CA LYS A 3 59.55 36.20 17.42
C LYS A 3 59.31 34.72 17.12
N ILE A 4 58.44 34.08 17.89
CA ILE A 4 58.08 32.66 17.74
C ILE A 4 56.92 32.59 16.75
N LEU A 5 57.23 32.18 15.53
CA LEU A 5 56.25 31.98 14.46
C LEU A 5 55.53 30.66 14.71
N HIS A 6 54.27 30.72 15.16
CA HIS A 6 53.41 29.57 15.34
C HIS A 6 52.80 29.17 14.00
N THR A 7 53.33 28.12 13.38
CA THR A 7 52.75 27.50 12.19
C THR A 7 51.53 26.68 12.59
N LEU A 8 50.34 27.20 12.32
CA LEU A 8 49.07 26.52 12.55
C LEU A 8 48.87 25.44 11.46
N PHE A 9 49.02 24.17 11.83
CA PHE A 9 48.80 23.03 10.94
C PHE A 9 47.31 22.71 10.88
N LEU A 10 46.63 23.15 9.82
CA LEU A 10 45.20 22.94 9.61
C LEU A 10 44.99 21.56 8.97
N SER A 11 44.71 20.54 9.80
CA SER A 11 44.37 19.19 9.33
C SER A 11 42.95 19.19 8.74
N ALA A 12 42.84 19.05 7.43
CA ALA A 12 41.56 18.91 6.74
C ALA A 12 41.00 17.49 6.94
N MET A 13 40.16 17.31 7.95
CA MET A 13 39.38 16.08 8.14
C MET A 13 38.31 16.01 7.03
N SER A 14 38.61 15.28 5.96
CA SER A 14 37.65 14.98 4.90
C SER A 14 36.53 14.11 5.45
N PHE A 15 35.40 14.72 5.76
CA PHE A 15 34.15 14.03 6.04
C PHE A 15 33.61 13.48 4.71
N CYS A 16 33.80 12.18 4.45
CA CYS A 16 33.07 11.50 3.39
C CYS A 16 31.61 11.39 3.82
N LEU A 17 30.74 12.23 3.25
CA LEU A 17 29.31 12.15 3.44
C LEU A 17 28.78 10.91 2.71
N SER A 18 28.69 9.79 3.41
CA SER A 18 28.09 8.57 2.86
C SER A 18 26.56 8.73 2.90
N ALA A 19 25.92 8.77 1.74
CA ALA A 19 24.46 8.73 1.65
C ALA A 19 23.98 7.37 2.16
N GLN A 20 23.32 7.35 3.33
CA GLN A 20 22.72 6.10 3.82
C GLN A 20 21.61 5.66 2.87
N PRO A 21 21.55 4.37 2.48
CA PRO A 21 20.45 3.85 1.69
C PRO A 21 19.14 4.09 2.43
N THR A 22 18.26 4.92 1.87
CA THR A 22 16.92 5.12 2.43
C THR A 22 16.14 3.85 2.17
N ALA A 23 15.54 3.28 3.21
CA ALA A 23 14.75 2.06 3.05
C ALA A 23 13.64 2.29 2.01
N PRO A 24 13.38 1.32 1.10
CA PRO A 24 12.43 1.54 0.02
C PRO A 24 11.03 1.84 0.53
N SER A 25 10.31 2.79 -0.09
CA SER A 25 8.92 3.08 0.27
C SER A 25 8.02 1.86 0.04
N GLN A 26 7.12 1.62 0.98
CA GLN A 26 6.27 0.44 1.00
C GLN A 26 4.80 0.85 0.88
N TYR A 27 4.09 0.22 -0.05
CA TYR A 27 2.70 0.53 -0.37
C TYR A 27 1.85 -0.72 -0.19
N LEU A 28 0.82 -0.63 0.64
CA LEU A 28 -0.12 -1.73 0.83
C LEU A 28 -1.51 -1.30 0.35
N PHE A 29 -1.93 -1.88 -0.76
CA PHE A 29 -3.21 -1.59 -1.37
C PHE A 29 -4.28 -2.51 -0.77
N ILE A 30 -5.45 -1.94 -0.47
CA ILE A 30 -6.63 -2.67 -0.04
C ILE A 30 -7.76 -2.32 -1.01
N LEU A 31 -8.27 -3.32 -1.73
CA LEU A 31 -9.41 -3.15 -2.63
C LEU A 31 -10.68 -3.72 -2.02
N ASP A 32 -11.74 -2.91 -2.01
CA ASP A 32 -13.10 -3.37 -1.81
C ASP A 32 -13.55 -4.21 -3.00
N GLY A 33 -13.74 -5.51 -2.75
CA GLY A 33 -14.36 -6.44 -3.68
C GLY A 33 -15.76 -6.84 -3.23
N SER A 34 -16.42 -6.09 -2.34
CA SER A 34 -17.77 -6.45 -1.89
C SER A 34 -18.80 -6.30 -3.02
N GLY A 35 -19.93 -6.99 -2.90
CA GLY A 35 -20.94 -7.03 -3.96
C GLY A 35 -21.49 -5.65 -4.38
N SER A 36 -21.39 -4.61 -3.55
CA SER A 36 -21.80 -3.25 -3.91
C SER A 36 -20.92 -2.62 -4.99
N MET A 37 -19.69 -3.11 -5.18
CA MET A 37 -18.77 -2.65 -6.22
C MET A 37 -19.22 -3.03 -7.64
N TRP A 38 -20.28 -3.85 -7.76
CA TRP A 38 -21.01 -4.06 -9.02
C TRP A 38 -22.00 -2.95 -9.38
N GLN A 39 -22.21 -1.97 -8.50
CA GLN A 39 -22.99 -0.79 -8.88
C GLN A 39 -22.21 0.08 -9.85
N LYS A 40 -22.94 0.84 -10.66
CA LYS A 40 -22.34 1.77 -11.61
C LYS A 40 -22.15 3.17 -11.02
N ILE A 41 -21.15 3.88 -11.53
CA ILE A 41 -21.00 5.33 -11.43
C ILE A 41 -20.94 5.85 -12.88
N GLY A 42 -21.97 6.59 -13.30
CA GLY A 42 -22.19 6.83 -14.73
C GLY A 42 -22.42 5.51 -15.46
N ASP A 43 -21.64 5.27 -16.52
CA ASP A 43 -21.76 4.05 -17.35
C ASP A 43 -20.84 2.90 -16.92
N GLU A 44 -19.89 3.17 -16.03
CA GLU A 44 -18.84 2.22 -15.59
C GLU A 44 -19.17 1.58 -14.24
N TYR A 45 -18.73 0.34 -14.03
CA TYR A 45 -18.82 -0.31 -12.73
C TYR A 45 -17.80 0.29 -11.76
N LYS A 46 -18.19 0.47 -10.49
CA LYS A 46 -17.30 0.95 -9.41
C LYS A 46 -16.01 0.13 -9.33
N ILE A 47 -16.10 -1.20 -9.44
CA ILE A 47 -14.93 -2.07 -9.45
C ILE A 47 -13.99 -1.79 -10.62
N SER A 48 -14.51 -1.50 -11.81
CA SER A 48 -13.70 -1.18 -12.99
C SER A 48 -12.93 0.12 -12.77
N VAL A 49 -13.61 1.16 -12.27
CA VAL A 49 -12.99 2.44 -11.95
C VAL A 49 -11.91 2.27 -10.87
N ALA A 50 -12.22 1.53 -9.81
CA ALA A 50 -11.27 1.27 -8.71
C ALA A 50 -10.01 0.54 -9.20
N LYS A 51 -10.16 -0.49 -10.03
CA LYS A 51 -9.03 -1.20 -10.64
C LYS A 51 -8.19 -0.27 -11.52
N SER A 52 -8.83 0.58 -12.34
CA SER A 52 -8.13 1.55 -13.19
C SER A 52 -7.30 2.53 -12.35
N VAL A 53 -7.89 3.13 -11.32
CA VAL A 53 -7.19 4.07 -10.43
C VAL A 53 -6.00 3.40 -9.74
N MET A 54 -6.16 2.16 -9.26
CA MET A 54 -5.06 1.43 -8.64
C MET A 54 -3.93 1.14 -9.63
N LYS A 55 -4.25 0.72 -10.86
CA LYS A 55 -3.25 0.50 -11.92
C LYS A 55 -2.49 1.79 -12.22
N ASP A 56 -3.21 2.90 -12.41
CA ASP A 56 -2.62 4.20 -12.67
C ASP A 56 -1.70 4.65 -11.54
N LEU A 57 -2.12 4.46 -10.28
CA LEU A 57 -1.31 4.79 -9.12
C LEU A 57 -0.04 3.92 -9.06
N VAL A 58 -0.18 2.62 -9.31
CA VAL A 58 0.95 1.69 -9.34
C VAL A 58 1.96 2.10 -10.40
N THR A 59 1.57 2.60 -11.57
CA THR A 59 2.55 3.06 -12.60
C THR A 59 3.42 4.23 -12.13
N LYS A 60 2.93 5.05 -11.19
CA LYS A 60 3.59 6.26 -10.70
C LYS A 60 4.51 6.01 -9.50
N LEU A 61 4.50 4.80 -8.94
CA LEU A 61 5.36 4.46 -7.82
C LEU A 61 6.84 4.38 -8.24
N PRO A 62 7.80 4.73 -7.34
CA PRO A 62 9.24 4.58 -7.60
C PRO A 62 9.62 3.15 -8.00
N ASP A 63 10.68 2.97 -8.79
CA ASP A 63 11.07 1.64 -9.27
C ASP A 63 11.55 0.70 -8.16
N GLN A 64 12.11 1.24 -7.09
CA GLN A 64 12.50 0.50 -5.89
C GLN A 64 11.33 0.23 -4.94
N ALA A 65 10.11 0.69 -5.26
CA ALA A 65 8.96 0.55 -4.37
C ALA A 65 8.65 -0.93 -4.09
N ARG A 66 8.20 -1.19 -2.86
CA ARG A 66 7.59 -2.46 -2.50
C ARG A 66 6.09 -2.30 -2.46
N ALA A 67 5.35 -3.24 -3.02
CA ALA A 67 3.90 -3.21 -3.06
C ALA A 67 3.30 -4.53 -2.58
N GLY A 68 2.18 -4.44 -1.88
CA GLY A 68 1.31 -5.57 -1.55
C GLY A 68 -0.13 -5.25 -1.93
N LEU A 69 -0.93 -6.30 -2.13
CA LEU A 69 -2.35 -6.20 -2.48
C LEU A 69 -3.17 -7.10 -1.57
N ILE A 70 -4.13 -6.49 -0.89
CA ILE A 70 -5.19 -7.15 -0.14
C ILE A 70 -6.51 -6.86 -0.86
N ALA A 71 -7.38 -7.85 -0.91
CA ALA A 71 -8.77 -7.66 -1.29
C ALA A 71 -9.67 -8.18 -0.17
N TYR A 72 -10.84 -7.57 -0.02
CA TYR A 72 -11.89 -8.12 0.85
C TYR A 72 -13.20 -8.29 0.10
N GLY A 73 -14.03 -9.20 0.57
CA GLY A 73 -15.36 -9.44 0.02
C GLY A 73 -15.37 -9.98 -1.40
N HIS A 74 -14.25 -10.43 -1.98
CA HIS A 74 -14.18 -10.81 -3.38
C HIS A 74 -14.32 -12.32 -3.65
N SER A 75 -14.34 -13.17 -2.62
CA SER A 75 -14.21 -14.62 -2.79
C SER A 75 -15.33 -15.43 -2.14
N ARG A 76 -15.96 -14.89 -1.08
CA ARG A 76 -16.96 -15.61 -0.29
C ARG A 76 -18.18 -14.74 -0.04
N LYS A 77 -19.33 -15.27 -0.46
CA LYS A 77 -20.63 -14.65 -0.20
C LYS A 77 -20.94 -14.72 1.30
N ASP A 78 -21.48 -13.62 1.83
CA ASP A 78 -21.96 -13.49 3.22
C ASP A 78 -20.94 -13.74 4.35
N ASP A 79 -19.62 -13.72 4.06
CA ASP A 79 -18.57 -13.88 5.07
C ASP A 79 -17.95 -12.53 5.50
N CYS A 80 -18.07 -12.20 6.80
CA CYS A 80 -17.46 -11.00 7.42
C CYS A 80 -15.95 -11.17 7.72
N ASN A 81 -15.33 -12.25 7.25
CA ASN A 81 -13.90 -12.52 7.33
C ASN A 81 -13.28 -12.72 5.94
N ASP A 82 -14.01 -12.41 4.87
CA ASP A 82 -13.51 -12.49 3.50
C ASP A 82 -12.45 -11.43 3.24
N ILE A 83 -11.20 -11.77 3.55
CA ILE A 83 -10.00 -10.95 3.37
C ILE A 83 -8.91 -11.88 2.85
N GLU A 84 -8.26 -11.47 1.77
CA GLU A 84 -7.18 -12.24 1.14
C GLU A 84 -5.99 -11.33 0.84
N THR A 85 -4.78 -11.80 1.15
CA THR A 85 -3.54 -11.20 0.64
C THR A 85 -3.23 -11.79 -0.73
N LEU A 86 -3.60 -11.08 -1.79
CA LEU A 86 -3.38 -11.49 -3.18
C LEU A 86 -1.92 -11.32 -3.63
N THR A 87 -1.22 -10.35 -3.03
CA THR A 87 0.21 -10.12 -3.25
C THR A 87 0.84 -9.74 -1.91
N PRO A 88 1.79 -10.53 -1.38
CA PRO A 88 2.52 -10.15 -0.18
C PRO A 88 3.38 -8.91 -0.45
N LEU A 89 3.79 -8.21 0.60
CA LEU A 89 4.61 -7.01 0.48
C LEU A 89 6.01 -7.34 -0.05
N ALA A 90 6.21 -7.17 -1.35
CA ALA A 90 7.40 -7.56 -2.10
C ALA A 90 7.85 -6.45 -3.05
N PRO A 91 9.06 -6.51 -3.66
CA PRO A 91 9.41 -5.63 -4.77
C PRO A 91 8.30 -5.57 -5.82
N LEU A 92 7.96 -4.37 -6.28
CA LEU A 92 6.81 -4.16 -7.15
C LEU A 92 7.05 -4.75 -8.55
N ASP A 93 6.32 -5.81 -8.87
CA ASP A 93 6.07 -6.25 -10.25
C ASP A 93 4.74 -5.66 -10.72
N ARG A 94 4.80 -4.62 -11.57
CA ARG A 94 3.63 -3.88 -12.03
C ARG A 94 2.69 -4.75 -12.88
N ALA A 95 3.22 -5.70 -13.65
CA ALA A 95 2.42 -6.57 -14.52
C ALA A 95 1.69 -7.63 -13.67
N ALA A 96 2.40 -8.29 -12.76
CA ALA A 96 1.82 -9.26 -11.85
C ALA A 96 0.76 -8.61 -10.93
N PHE A 97 1.05 -7.41 -10.41
CA PHE A 97 0.11 -6.64 -9.60
C PHE A 97 -1.18 -6.33 -10.37
N SER A 98 -1.04 -5.86 -11.62
CA SER A 98 -2.19 -5.55 -12.49
C SER A 98 -3.02 -6.79 -12.81
N ALA A 99 -2.38 -7.93 -13.06
CA ALA A 99 -3.07 -9.21 -13.30
C ALA A 99 -3.84 -9.67 -12.06
N LYS A 100 -3.29 -9.50 -10.85
CA LYS A 100 -3.98 -9.79 -9.59
C LYS A 100 -5.18 -8.88 -9.36
N LEU A 101 -5.07 -7.59 -9.68
CA LEU A 101 -6.21 -6.68 -9.65
C LEU A 101 -7.32 -7.14 -10.60
N ASP A 102 -6.97 -7.52 -11.83
CA ASP A 102 -7.96 -7.92 -12.83
C ASP A 102 -8.75 -9.16 -12.43
N ALA A 103 -8.11 -10.10 -11.74
CA ALA A 103 -8.75 -11.32 -11.24
C ALA A 103 -9.79 -11.08 -10.12
N ILE A 104 -9.84 -9.89 -9.50
CA ILE A 104 -10.78 -9.61 -8.40
C ILE A 104 -12.20 -9.51 -8.93
N ASN A 105 -13.10 -10.33 -8.40
CA ASN A 105 -14.51 -10.36 -8.79
C ASN A 105 -15.40 -10.03 -7.59
N PRO A 106 -16.24 -8.98 -7.63
CA PRO A 106 -16.99 -8.63 -6.43
C PRO A 106 -18.08 -9.64 -6.03
N GLN A 107 -18.20 -9.98 -4.74
CA GLN A 107 -19.10 -11.08 -4.33
C GLN A 107 -19.75 -10.96 -2.92
N GLY A 108 -19.01 -10.46 -1.94
CA GLY A 108 -19.20 -10.70 -0.52
C GLY A 108 -19.56 -9.45 0.28
N LYS A 109 -19.27 -9.50 1.59
CA LYS A 109 -19.51 -8.41 2.55
C LYS A 109 -18.34 -7.42 2.61
N THR A 110 -18.49 -6.38 3.42
CA THR A 110 -17.55 -5.26 3.55
C THR A 110 -16.82 -5.29 4.91
N PRO A 111 -15.87 -6.22 5.17
CA PRO A 111 -15.13 -6.29 6.43
C PRO A 111 -13.98 -5.28 6.52
N ILE A 112 -14.25 -4.01 6.20
CA ILE A 112 -13.27 -2.91 6.07
C ILE A 112 -12.34 -2.76 7.29
N ALA A 113 -12.87 -2.77 8.51
CA ALA A 113 -12.03 -2.61 9.71
C ALA A 113 -11.07 -3.80 9.90
N LYS A 114 -11.51 -5.01 9.54
CA LYS A 114 -10.67 -6.22 9.63
C LYS A 114 -9.63 -6.24 8.51
N SER A 115 -9.94 -5.75 7.30
CA SER A 115 -8.93 -5.67 6.24
C SER A 115 -7.83 -4.67 6.60
N ILE A 116 -8.17 -3.57 7.27
CA ILE A 116 -7.18 -2.62 7.80
C ILE A 116 -6.36 -3.29 8.91
N ALA A 117 -6.98 -3.99 9.87
CA ALA A 117 -6.25 -4.71 10.91
C ALA A 117 -5.28 -5.76 10.32
N HIS A 118 -5.75 -6.54 9.34
CA HIS A 118 -4.93 -7.51 8.60
C HIS A 118 -3.76 -6.83 7.88
N ALA A 119 -4.01 -5.66 7.26
CA ALA A 119 -2.96 -4.88 6.62
C ALA A 119 -1.89 -4.43 7.64
N LEU A 120 -2.30 -3.94 8.81
CA LEU A 120 -1.38 -3.55 9.87
C LEU A 120 -0.54 -4.74 10.38
N ASP A 121 -1.10 -5.95 10.41
CA ASP A 121 -0.34 -7.15 10.76
C ASP A 121 0.76 -7.48 9.75
N LEU A 122 0.49 -7.36 8.44
CA LEU A 122 1.53 -7.55 7.41
C LEU A 122 2.65 -6.51 7.54
N LEU A 123 2.30 -5.29 7.94
CA LEU A 123 3.22 -4.16 8.04
C LEU A 123 4.14 -4.23 9.27
N LYS A 124 3.89 -5.13 10.24
CA LYS A 124 4.82 -5.36 11.36
C LYS A 124 6.23 -5.78 10.90
N THR A 125 6.33 -6.33 9.69
CA THR A 125 7.59 -6.76 9.07
C THR A 125 8.19 -5.71 8.12
N ALA A 126 7.52 -4.56 7.95
CA ALA A 126 7.96 -3.49 7.09
C ALA A 126 9.17 -2.75 7.68
N SER A 127 10.14 -2.41 6.82
CA SER A 127 11.29 -1.59 7.14
C SER A 127 11.28 -0.34 6.26
N GLY A 128 10.90 0.80 6.85
CA GLY A 128 10.83 2.09 6.16
C GLY A 128 9.43 2.73 6.16
N PRO A 129 9.25 3.82 5.40
CA PRO A 129 7.97 4.50 5.31
C PRO A 129 6.91 3.63 4.65
N VAL A 130 5.74 3.56 5.29
CA VAL A 130 4.60 2.76 4.82
C VAL A 130 3.44 3.67 4.46
N THR A 131 2.79 3.39 3.32
CA THR A 131 1.52 4.00 2.91
C THR A 131 0.48 2.89 2.70
N VAL A 132 -0.67 3.02 3.36
CA VAL A 132 -1.84 2.14 3.12
C VAL A 132 -2.82 2.88 2.22
N ILE A 133 -3.19 2.27 1.10
CA ILE A 133 -4.11 2.83 0.11
C ILE A 133 -5.36 1.96 0.09
N LEU A 134 -6.46 2.47 0.65
CA LEU A 134 -7.76 1.81 0.62
C LEU A 134 -8.64 2.43 -0.46
N VAL A 135 -9.17 1.60 -1.37
CA VAL A 135 -10.18 2.00 -2.35
C VAL A 135 -11.47 1.24 -2.09
N SER A 136 -12.52 1.97 -1.73
CA SER A 136 -13.85 1.45 -1.37
C SER A 136 -14.92 2.47 -1.77
N ASP A 137 -16.16 2.00 -1.92
CA ASP A 137 -17.33 2.85 -2.14
C ASP A 137 -18.01 3.33 -0.83
N GLY A 138 -17.39 3.05 0.33
CA GLY A 138 -17.80 3.57 1.63
C GLY A 138 -19.11 2.98 2.17
N LEU A 139 -19.65 1.93 1.55
CA LEU A 139 -20.93 1.35 1.98
C LEU A 139 -20.82 0.55 3.30
N LYS A 140 -22.01 0.38 3.90
CA LYS A 140 -22.25 -0.12 5.26
C LYS A 140 -21.29 -1.24 5.69
N PRO A 141 -20.52 -1.06 6.77
CA PRO A 141 -19.67 -2.10 7.35
C PRO A 141 -20.47 -3.38 7.61
N ALA A 142 -19.79 -4.52 7.53
CA ALA A 142 -20.41 -5.79 7.86
C ALA A 142 -20.98 -5.77 9.31
N ARG A 143 -22.09 -6.49 9.54
CA ARG A 143 -22.79 -6.47 10.84
C ARG A 143 -21.84 -6.79 12.00
N GLY A 144 -21.93 -6.01 13.07
CA GLY A 144 -21.09 -6.17 14.26
C GLY A 144 -19.70 -5.53 14.16
N MET A 145 -19.43 -4.78 13.09
CA MET A 145 -18.18 -4.02 12.94
C MET A 145 -18.44 -2.53 13.17
N PRO A 146 -17.53 -1.82 13.84
CA PRO A 146 -17.65 -0.37 14.01
C PRO A 146 -17.64 0.30 12.62
N ALA A 147 -18.56 1.25 12.43
CA ALA A 147 -18.37 2.25 11.38
C ALA A 147 -17.17 3.11 11.80
N ILE A 148 -16.21 3.25 10.90
CA ILE A 148 -15.04 4.11 11.11
C ILE A 148 -15.31 5.56 10.66
N TRP A 149 -16.59 5.93 10.53
CA TRP A 149 -17.08 7.24 10.11
C TRP A 149 -18.22 7.69 11.02
#